data_AF-A0AAU2I3R1-F1
#
_entry.id   AF-A0AAU2I3R1-F1
#
_cell.length_a   1.000
_cell.length_b   1.000
_cell.length_c   1.000
_cell.angle_alpha   90.00
_cell.angle_beta   90.00
_cell.angle_gamma   90.00
#
_symmetry.space_group_name_H-M   'P 1'
#
loop_
_entity.id
_entity.type
_entity.pdbx_description
1 polymer ?
#
loop_
_entity_poly.entity_id
_entity_poly.type
_entity_poly.pdbx_seq_one_letter_code
_entity_poly.pdbx_strand_id
1 'polypeptide(L)'
;MLFQASYEGSVSTDPEEPTAATVAGLLDAGLLVRATEAVAPVLDLAPEQRINGIVNATQRVHRALRDSPLAEDASSLQEQIEAFTRTQLKSLPR
;
A
#
# COMPACT_ATOMS: atom_id res chain seq x y z
N MET A 1 -19.23 19.08 31.71
CA MET A 1 -19.91 18.22 30.72
C MET A 1 -19.04 18.17 29.48
N LEU A 2 -18.66 16.97 29.03
CA LEU A 2 -17.71 16.73 27.95
C LEU A 2 -18.37 17.01 26.59
N PHE A 3 -17.83 17.96 25.83
CA PHE A 3 -18.21 18.21 24.44
C PHE A 3 -17.42 17.23 23.56
N GLN A 4 -18.11 16.25 22.98
CA GLN A 4 -17.58 15.35 21.96
C GLN A 4 -17.32 16.19 20.69
N ALA A 5 -16.06 16.37 20.32
CA ALA A 5 -15.70 16.89 19.01
C ALA A 5 -15.89 15.77 17.98
N SER A 6 -16.98 15.83 17.22
CA SER A 6 -17.18 15.02 16.02
C SER A 6 -16.05 15.32 15.03
N TYR A 7 -15.14 14.36 14.87
CA TYR A 7 -14.18 14.33 13.78
C TYR A 7 -14.94 13.93 12.50
N GLU A 8 -15.62 14.90 11.87
CA GLU A 8 -16.14 14.79 10.50
C GLU A 8 -14.96 14.95 9.53
N GLY A 9 -14.08 13.95 9.51
CA GLY A 9 -13.15 13.76 8.41
C GLY A 9 -13.92 13.13 7.26
N SER A 10 -14.39 13.95 6.32
CA SER A 10 -14.85 13.48 5.01
C SER A 10 -13.71 12.72 4.33
N VAL A 11 -13.64 11.40 4.54
CA VAL A 11 -12.77 10.53 3.76
C VAL A 11 -13.40 10.48 2.38
N SER A 12 -12.86 11.30 1.49
CA SER A 12 -13.18 11.30 0.07
C SER A 12 -12.97 9.89 -0.46
N THR A 13 -14.06 9.15 -0.69
CA THR A 13 -14.05 7.83 -1.32
C THR A 13 -13.96 8.02 -2.83
N ASP A 14 -12.86 8.59 -3.29
CA ASP A 14 -12.42 8.48 -4.67
C ASP A 14 -11.62 7.15 -4.75
N PRO A 15 -12.06 6.15 -5.52
CA PRO A 15 -11.48 4.80 -5.47
C PRO A 15 -10.09 4.67 -6.12
N GLU A 16 -9.47 5.75 -6.59
CA GLU A 16 -8.20 5.65 -7.33
C GLU A 16 -6.92 5.78 -6.48
N GLU A 17 -6.97 6.16 -5.19
CA GLU A 17 -5.77 6.25 -4.34
C GLU A 17 -5.90 6.05 -2.81
N PRO A 18 -6.90 5.34 -2.25
CA PRO A 18 -7.01 5.22 -0.79
C PRO A 18 -5.95 4.28 -0.18
N THR A 19 -5.52 3.24 -0.89
CA THR A 19 -4.65 2.20 -0.31
C THR A 19 -3.22 2.67 -0.07
N ALA A 20 -2.61 3.39 -1.02
CA ALA A 20 -1.22 3.82 -0.89
C ALA A 20 -1.04 4.87 0.22
N ALA A 21 -1.94 5.86 0.27
CA ALA A 21 -1.92 6.88 1.32
C ALA A 21 -2.21 6.29 2.71
N THR A 22 -3.15 5.35 2.81
CA THR A 22 -3.43 4.64 4.07
C THR A 22 -2.24 3.82 4.53
N VAL A 23 -1.60 3.08 3.62
CA VAL A 23 -0.42 2.27 3.95
C VAL A 23 0.74 3.16 4.40
N ALA A 24 1.00 4.28 3.72
CA ALA A 24 2.04 5.23 4.13
C ALA A 24 1.80 5.75 5.57
N GLY A 25 0.57 6.18 5.87
CA GLY A 25 0.23 6.63 7.23
C GLY A 25 0.35 5.54 8.31
N LEU A 26 0.10 4.27 7.96
CA LEU A 26 0.31 3.13 8.87
C LEU A 26 1.80 2.88 9.13
N LEU A 27 2.65 3.06 8.12
CA LEU A 27 4.10 2.93 8.26
C LEU A 27 4.70 4.07 9.09
N ASP A 28 4.24 5.29 8.90
CA ASP A 28 4.60 6.43 9.76
C ASP A 28 4.17 6.20 11.21
N ALA A 29 3.04 5.53 11.43
CA ALA A 29 2.52 5.21 12.76
C ALA A 29 3.18 3.96 13.41
N GLY A 30 4.14 3.29 12.77
CA GLY A 30 4.74 2.06 13.31
C GLY A 30 3.90 0.80 13.12
N LEU A 31 2.77 0.87 12.41
CA LEU A 31 1.76 -0.19 12.31
C LEU A 31 2.01 -1.11 11.11
N LEU A 32 3.17 -1.77 11.07
CA LEU A 32 3.57 -2.65 9.96
C LEU A 32 2.54 -3.75 9.65
N VAL A 33 1.99 -4.39 10.68
CA VAL A 33 0.98 -5.46 10.49
C VAL A 33 -0.23 -4.93 9.72
N ARG A 34 -0.70 -3.73 10.08
CA ARG A 34 -1.85 -3.10 9.41
C ARG A 34 -1.51 -2.66 8.00
N ALA A 35 -0.28 -2.17 7.78
CA ALA A 35 0.21 -1.84 6.45
C ALA A 35 0.21 -3.07 5.52
N THR A 36 0.64 -4.22 6.04
CA THR A 36 0.60 -5.51 5.34
C THR A 36 -0.83 -5.95 5.04
N GLU A 37 -1.74 -5.87 6.02
CA GLU A 37 -3.16 -6.20 5.82
C GLU A 37 -3.81 -5.33 4.74
N ALA A 38 -3.47 -4.03 4.69
CA ALA A 38 -4.03 -3.10 3.73
C ALA A 38 -3.54 -3.33 2.29
N VAL A 39 -2.29 -3.79 2.12
CA VAL A 39 -1.71 -4.05 0.78
C VAL A 39 -1.92 -5.50 0.31
N ALA A 40 -2.23 -6.44 1.20
CA ALA A 40 -2.55 -7.83 0.87
C ALA A 40 -3.57 -8.00 -0.28
N PRO A 41 -4.75 -7.34 -0.28
CA PRO A 41 -5.71 -7.50 -1.38
C PRO A 41 -5.16 -6.96 -2.72
N VAL A 42 -4.24 -5.99 -2.70
CA VAL A 42 -3.58 -5.49 -3.91
C VAL A 42 -2.58 -6.50 -4.44
N LEU A 43 -1.82 -7.15 -3.55
CA LEU A 43 -0.83 -8.17 -3.91
C LEU A 43 -1.49 -9.47 -4.42
N ASP A 44 -2.71 -9.76 -3.96
CA ASP A 44 -3.50 -10.94 -4.36
C ASP A 44 -4.21 -10.78 -5.72
N LEU A 45 -4.26 -9.57 -6.29
CA LEU A 45 -4.89 -9.34 -7.59
C LEU A 45 -4.29 -10.22 -8.68
N ALA A 46 -5.14 -10.73 -9.57
CA ALA A 46 -4.69 -11.49 -10.74
C ALA A 46 -3.86 -10.60 -11.68
N PRO A 47 -2.84 -11.13 -12.38
CA PRO A 47 -1.96 -10.34 -13.25
C PRO A 47 -2.70 -9.45 -14.26
N GLU A 48 -3.86 -9.88 -14.74
CA GLU A 48 -4.69 -9.18 -15.71
C GLU A 48 -5.40 -7.95 -15.12
N GLN A 49 -5.54 -7.89 -13.79
CA GLN A 49 -6.18 -6.80 -13.06
C GLN A 49 -5.17 -5.76 -12.54
N ARG A 50 -3.87 -6.05 -12.62
CA ARG A 50 -2.79 -5.19 -12.13
C ARG A 50 -2.46 -4.09 -13.14
N ILE A 51 -3.42 -3.22 -13.40
CA ILE A 51 -3.27 -2.07 -14.29
C ILE A 51 -2.15 -1.12 -13.81
N ASN A 52 -1.62 -0.28 -14.70
CA ASN A 52 -0.51 0.65 -14.40
C ASN A 52 -0.72 1.48 -13.11
N GLY A 53 -1.97 1.89 -12.82
CA GLY A 53 -2.31 2.64 -11.60
C GLY A 53 -2.00 1.86 -10.32
N ILE A 54 -2.37 0.57 -10.29
CA ILE A 54 -2.13 -0.32 -9.14
C ILE A 54 -0.64 -0.59 -8.96
N VAL A 55 0.08 -0.82 -10.06
CA VAL A 55 1.54 -1.03 -10.03
C VAL A 55 2.27 0.22 -9.50
N ASN A 56 1.85 1.41 -9.91
CA ASN A 56 2.42 2.67 -9.43
C ASN A 56 2.08 2.93 -7.95
N ALA A 57 0.87 2.57 -7.50
CA ALA A 57 0.51 2.64 -6.08
C ALA A 57 1.39 1.71 -5.24
N THR A 58 1.57 0.45 -5.67
CA THR A 58 2.43 -0.53 -4.99
C THR A 58 3.90 -0.10 -4.94
N GLN A 59 4.43 0.50 -6.02
CA GLN A 59 5.79 1.07 -6.00
C GLN A 59 5.94 2.25 -5.03
N ARG A 60 4.92 3.09 -4.91
CA ARG A 60 4.92 4.20 -3.94
C ARG A 60 4.92 3.70 -2.49
N VAL A 61 4.13 2.66 -2.21
CA VAL A 61 4.16 1.95 -0.92
C VAL A 61 5.54 1.39 -0.62
N HIS A 62 6.17 0.72 -1.59
CA HIS A 62 7.52 0.19 -1.42
C HIS A 62 8.55 1.28 -1.13
N ARG A 63 8.48 2.42 -1.82
CA ARG A 63 9.36 3.56 -1.53
C ARG A 63 9.14 4.09 -0.11
N ALA A 64 7.89 4.33 0.29
CA ALA A 64 7.57 4.79 1.64
C ALA A 64 8.05 3.80 2.72
N LEU A 65 7.95 2.50 2.45
CA LEU A 65 8.44 1.45 3.34
C LEU A 65 9.96 1.44 3.46
N ARG A 66 10.66 1.62 2.34
CA ARG A 66 12.13 1.65 2.29
C ARG A 66 12.71 2.86 3.02
N ASP A 67 12.00 3.98 2.98
CA ASP A 67 12.41 5.22 3.65
C ASP A 67 11.95 5.28 5.13
N SER A 68 11.15 4.30 5.57
CA SER A 68 10.67 4.17 6.96
C SER A 68 11.70 3.48 7.87
N PRO A 69 11.77 3.83 9.17
CA PRO A 69 12.58 3.11 10.14
C PRO A 69 12.17 1.63 10.31
N LEU A 70 10.99 1.23 9.83
CA LEU A 70 10.51 -0.17 9.84
C LEU A 70 11.04 -1.00 8.66
N ALA A 71 11.90 -0.44 7.81
CA ALA A 71 12.34 -1.10 6.59
C ALA A 71 12.97 -2.48 6.84
N GLU A 72 13.73 -2.67 7.93
CA GLU A 72 14.34 -3.95 8.28
C GLU A 72 13.28 -4.99 8.67
N ASP A 73 12.33 -4.61 9.53
CA ASP A 73 11.23 -5.46 9.98
C ASP A 73 10.23 -5.78 8.84
N ALA A 74 10.17 -4.92 7.83
CA ALA A 74 9.27 -5.04 6.70
C ALA A 74 9.90 -5.74 5.48
N SER A 75 11.06 -6.35 5.62
CA SER A 75 11.76 -7.09 4.56
C SER A 75 10.86 -8.09 3.82
N SER A 76 10.08 -8.89 4.56
CA SER A 76 9.13 -9.84 3.97
C SER A 76 8.04 -9.16 3.12
N LEU A 77 7.60 -7.95 3.49
CA LEU A 77 6.64 -7.19 2.70
C LEU A 77 7.30 -6.60 1.45
N GLN A 78 8.55 -6.15 1.56
CA GLN A 78 9.34 -5.68 0.41
C GLN A 78 9.51 -6.79 -0.64
N GLU A 79 9.87 -8.00 -0.22
CA GLU A 79 10.00 -9.16 -1.10
C GLU A 79 8.70 -9.49 -1.84
N GLN A 80 7.56 -9.41 -1.15
CA GLN A 80 6.25 -9.65 -1.76
C GLN A 80 5.92 -8.59 -2.83
N ILE A 81 6.22 -7.33 -2.57
CA ILE A 81 6.04 -6.23 -3.54
C ILE A 81 6.97 -6.41 -4.74
N GLU A 82 8.22 -6.81 -4.52
CA GLU A 82 9.17 -7.10 -5.60
C GLU A 82 8.72 -8.29 -6.46
N ALA A 83 8.22 -9.37 -5.85
CA ALA A 83 7.67 -10.51 -6.58
C ALA A 83 6.45 -10.12 -7.42
N PHE A 84 5.56 -9.30 -6.86
CA PHE A 84 4.38 -8.77 -7.52
C PHE A 84 4.74 -7.94 -8.76
N THR A 85 5.67 -6.98 -8.61
CA THR A 85 6.11 -6.09 -9.70
C THR A 85 6.91 -6.84 -10.77
N ARG A 86 7.74 -7.81 -10.39
CA ARG A 86 8.49 -8.65 -11.34
C ARG A 86 7.60 -9.55 -12.19
N THR A 87 6.49 -10.04 -11.63
CA THR A 87 5.50 -10.84 -12.36
C THR A 87 4.82 -10.00 -13.44
N GLN A 88 4.47 -8.76 -13.14
CA GLN A 88 3.89 -7.81 -14.11
C GLN A 88 4.81 -7.54 -15.30
N LEU A 89 6.10 -7.31 -15.05
CA LEU A 89 7.08 -7.08 -16.12
C LEU A 89 7.20 -8.28 -17.09
N LYS A 90 6.87 -9.50 -16.65
CA LYS A 90 6.85 -10.69 -17.51
C LYS A 90 5.57 -10.83 -18.33
N SER A 91 4.45 -10.30 -17.84
CA SER A 91 3.14 -10.38 -18.51
C SER A 91 2.91 -9.27 -19.53
N LEU A 92 3.72 -8.21 -19.55
CA LEU A 92 3.62 -7.15 -20.55
C LEU A 92 4.12 -7.66 -21.92
N PRO A 93 3.29 -7.69 -22.97
CA PRO A 93 3.77 -7.96 -24.33
C PRO A 93 4.73 -6.84 -24.76
N ARG A 94 5.88 -7.23 -25.31
CA ARG A 94 6.87 -6.31 -25.91
C ARG A 94 6.39 -5.76 -27.25
#